data_AF-A0A9X5AKN8-F1
#
_entry.id   AF-A0A9X5AKN8-F1
#
_cell.length_a   1.000
_cell.length_b   1.000
_cell.length_c   1.000
_cell.angle_alpha   90.00
_cell.angle_beta   90.00
_cell.angle_gamma   90.00
#
_symmetry.space_group_name_H-M   'P 1'
#
loop_
_entity.id
_entity.type
_entity.pdbx_description
1 polymer ?
#
loop_
_entity_poly.entity_id
_entity_poly.type
_entity_poly.pdbx_seq_one_letter_code
_entity_poly.pdbx_strand_id
1 'polypeptide(L)'
;MNTDELLSYAIRHFGKNSISEVNDNPNLVAFSSPITKNWFALLNLDPKNKSLNINCGDFAATIKDLPGFSASSLIKEAKWVEVSLGLSNQKIKKALEYAFKIALMSNKRPNPEKLIYIPDTIQNDEESVYHEQKLNFKNWKRSSNILRKEEKSTEEKINLNFEDTQLVPKEIKKMIESYQYSLPGSVRREQNFYLQGKLVASYEDHYEGKQSFLRYYPTYHDLTVGQARTYFTWRTKIRQNIYEKISDSYAYIYLYELLNGIGIKDPEEGLDKLITFNKNYAQKFSPEMGAYLERWIRDYIIFYNINKTNNTFFVKEQTNDKKYEQLLYPDQFSRHEVAESLMKLSNYKISNCPLYKKNIEKFEHLLVLIWHKILDLRNDGFDFFTSYIAYKNQMTVQLFSAAVFNHQLEPKTTSYEIDQIRKYFYDEEKNTWYCESYWGLTGQKSIMGNFLHEVDREIRLCFNLGRNLKPRKIEKHYLKAIRDGIKEYQIEEQKLKQPKIEFNLSQLSTIRADAAGTRDSLLTEEELQAEQEEREQIEETVVNDKQEDYGLSSEEMATIILLLKGKDLNKYLKEHHLMAAVIIDNINEKLFDEFGDNVIEFINDIPTVIEDYQEDLEDMFLKGAN
;
A
#
# COMPACT_ATOMS: atom_id res chain seq x y z
N MET A 1 -12.68 -24.60 22.24
CA MET A 1 -11.99 -24.49 20.92
C MET A 1 -12.37 -25.67 20.04
N ASN A 2 -12.79 -25.42 18.80
CA ASN A 2 -13.04 -26.52 17.85
C ASN A 2 -11.71 -27.16 17.40
N THR A 3 -11.72 -28.44 17.05
CA THR A 3 -10.53 -29.21 16.61
C THR A 3 -9.90 -28.63 15.35
N ASP A 4 -10.71 -28.13 14.40
CA ASP A 4 -10.20 -27.52 13.17
C ASP A 4 -9.47 -26.21 13.44
N GLU A 5 -9.98 -25.41 14.38
CA GLU A 5 -9.31 -24.18 14.84
C GLU A 5 -8.00 -24.50 15.55
N LEU A 6 -7.97 -25.58 16.34
CA LEU A 6 -6.80 -26.01 17.10
C LEU A 6 -5.69 -26.50 16.18
N LEU A 7 -6.04 -27.35 15.20
CA LEU A 7 -5.12 -27.83 14.17
C LEU A 7 -4.62 -26.67 13.31
N SER A 8 -5.51 -25.78 12.86
CA SER A 8 -5.14 -24.59 12.08
C SER A 8 -4.18 -23.69 12.86
N TYR A 9 -4.45 -23.45 14.15
CA TYR A 9 -3.57 -22.69 15.02
C TYR A 9 -2.21 -23.36 15.19
N ALA A 10 -2.17 -24.67 15.43
CA ALA A 10 -0.93 -25.41 15.62
C ALA A 10 -0.06 -25.47 14.34
N ILE A 11 -0.66 -25.64 13.16
CA ILE A 11 0.06 -25.58 11.87
C ILE A 11 0.68 -24.19 11.70
N ARG A 12 -0.07 -23.13 12.00
CA ARG A 12 0.36 -21.75 11.82
C ARG A 12 1.43 -21.32 12.81
N HIS A 13 1.36 -21.81 14.04
CA HIS A 13 2.19 -21.36 15.16
C HIS A 13 3.40 -22.26 15.44
N PHE A 14 3.28 -23.57 15.20
CA PHE A 14 4.35 -24.55 15.43
C PHE A 14 4.88 -25.16 14.13
N GLY A 15 4.22 -24.95 12.99
CA GLY A 15 4.62 -25.44 11.67
C GLY A 15 4.00 -26.79 11.30
N LYS A 16 3.79 -27.04 10.00
CA LYS A 16 3.16 -28.26 9.48
C LYS A 16 3.90 -29.54 9.90
N ASN A 17 5.23 -29.48 9.99
CA ASN A 17 6.08 -30.62 10.36
C ASN A 17 6.02 -30.97 11.86
N SER A 18 5.33 -30.16 12.65
CA SER A 18 5.12 -30.38 14.08
C SER A 18 3.85 -31.17 14.36
N ILE A 19 3.09 -31.54 13.33
CA ILE A 19 1.87 -32.34 13.43
C ILE A 19 2.07 -33.62 12.64
N SER A 20 1.87 -34.75 13.29
CA SER A 20 1.97 -36.07 12.68
C SER A 20 0.83 -36.95 13.15
N GLU A 21 0.24 -37.70 12.23
CA GLU A 21 -0.65 -38.81 12.58
C GLU A 21 0.18 -39.87 13.33
N VAL A 22 -0.41 -40.43 14.38
CA VAL A 22 0.25 -41.51 15.12
C VAL A 22 0.05 -42.80 14.32
N ASN A 23 1.16 -43.44 13.93
CA ASN A 23 1.11 -44.73 13.25
C ASN A 23 0.25 -45.71 14.07
N ASP A 24 -0.65 -46.42 13.40
CA ASP A 24 -1.60 -47.39 13.96
C ASP A 24 -2.84 -46.82 14.67
N ASN A 25 -3.09 -45.49 14.67
CA ASN A 25 -4.39 -44.94 15.10
C ASN A 25 -4.78 -43.62 14.39
N PRO A 26 -5.74 -43.65 13.44
CA PRO A 26 -6.13 -42.46 12.66
C PRO A 26 -6.87 -41.39 13.50
N ASN A 27 -7.31 -41.74 14.71
CA ASN A 27 -8.00 -40.80 15.60
C ASN A 27 -7.02 -40.02 16.49
N LEU A 28 -5.70 -40.27 16.41
CA LEU A 28 -4.70 -39.61 17.22
C LEU A 28 -3.78 -38.73 16.38
N VAL A 29 -3.67 -37.47 16.78
CA VAL A 29 -2.78 -36.49 16.16
C VAL A 29 -1.75 -36.02 17.17
N ALA A 30 -0.49 -36.38 16.95
CA ALA A 30 0.62 -35.99 17.81
C ALA A 30 1.21 -34.65 17.36
N PHE A 31 1.55 -33.83 18.35
CA PHE A 31 2.27 -32.58 18.17
C PHE A 31 3.68 -32.78 18.69
N SER A 32 4.67 -32.71 17.79
CA SER A 32 6.07 -32.94 18.09
C SER A 32 6.89 -31.68 17.84
N SER A 33 7.93 -31.48 18.66
CA SER A 33 8.89 -30.43 18.39
C SER A 33 9.59 -30.73 17.07
N PRO A 34 9.66 -29.79 16.13
CA PRO A 34 10.35 -30.03 14.86
C PRO A 34 11.86 -30.18 15.09
N ILE A 35 12.37 -29.65 16.22
CA ILE A 35 13.78 -29.66 16.63
C ILE A 35 14.12 -30.91 17.44
N THR A 36 13.45 -31.13 18.57
CA THR A 36 13.81 -32.24 19.49
C THR A 36 13.12 -33.55 19.14
N LYS A 37 12.12 -33.52 18.25
CA LYS A 37 11.20 -34.64 17.94
C LYS A 37 10.36 -35.12 19.13
N ASN A 38 10.53 -34.53 20.31
CA ASN A 38 9.76 -34.85 21.50
C ASN A 38 8.30 -34.39 21.33
N TRP A 39 7.38 -35.27 21.71
CA TRP A 39 5.97 -34.95 21.74
C TRP A 39 5.66 -33.98 22.87
N PHE A 40 4.88 -32.95 22.56
CA PHE A 40 4.46 -31.93 23.51
C PHE A 40 2.95 -31.84 23.64
N ALA A 41 2.20 -32.29 22.65
CA ALA A 41 0.76 -32.47 22.77
C ALA A 41 0.29 -33.69 21.97
N LEU A 42 -0.89 -34.20 22.32
CA LEU A 42 -1.56 -35.31 21.66
C LEU A 42 -3.07 -35.05 21.68
N LEU A 43 -3.67 -34.96 20.50
CA LEU A 43 -5.10 -34.71 20.33
C LEU A 43 -5.82 -36.00 19.95
N ASN A 44 -6.85 -36.33 20.70
CA ASN A 44 -7.79 -37.41 20.38
C ASN A 44 -9.01 -36.85 19.64
N LEU A 45 -9.22 -37.34 18.42
CA LEU A 45 -10.32 -36.97 17.53
C LEU A 45 -11.53 -37.91 17.65
N ASP A 46 -11.48 -38.94 18.49
CA ASP A 46 -12.61 -39.85 18.72
C ASP A 46 -13.87 -39.07 19.15
N PRO A 47 -14.98 -39.13 18.40
CA PRO A 47 -16.22 -38.44 18.72
C PRO A 47 -16.76 -38.71 20.13
N LYS A 48 -16.43 -39.86 20.73
CA LYS A 48 -16.90 -40.23 22.08
C LYS A 48 -15.99 -39.74 23.21
N ASN A 49 -14.72 -39.44 22.93
CA ASN A 49 -13.70 -39.12 23.93
C ASN A 49 -12.69 -38.07 23.41
N LYS A 50 -13.19 -36.94 22.91
CA LYS A 50 -12.34 -35.84 22.43
C LYS A 50 -11.57 -35.21 23.57
N SER A 51 -10.25 -35.29 23.51
CA SER A 51 -9.38 -34.73 24.54
C SER A 51 -8.06 -34.22 23.96
N LEU A 52 -7.54 -33.15 24.55
CA LEU A 52 -6.21 -32.61 24.24
C LEU A 52 -5.29 -32.89 25.42
N ASN A 53 -4.25 -33.68 25.20
CA ASN A 53 -3.25 -33.99 26.22
C ASN A 53 -2.00 -33.18 25.93
N ILE A 54 -1.43 -32.52 26.94
CA ILE A 54 -0.22 -31.70 26.79
C ILE A 54 0.83 -32.10 27.82
N ASN A 55 2.10 -31.99 27.44
CA ASN A 55 3.23 -32.23 28.33
C ASN A 55 3.61 -30.93 29.05
N CYS A 56 3.29 -30.84 30.33
CA CYS A 56 3.57 -29.67 31.17
C CYS A 56 4.78 -29.88 32.10
N GLY A 57 5.55 -30.96 31.92
CA GLY A 57 6.71 -31.24 32.75
C GLY A 57 6.36 -31.30 34.23
N ASP A 58 7.21 -30.73 35.08
CA ASP A 58 7.01 -30.77 36.55
C ASP A 58 5.82 -29.90 37.00
N PHE A 59 5.35 -28.96 36.16
CA PHE A 59 4.19 -28.13 36.44
C PHE A 59 2.85 -28.89 36.30
N ALA A 60 2.87 -30.08 35.70
CA ALA A 60 1.69 -30.93 35.54
C ALA A 60 1.00 -31.24 36.88
N ALA A 61 1.78 -31.47 37.94
CA ALA A 61 1.27 -31.79 39.27
C ALA A 61 0.47 -30.62 39.89
N THR A 62 0.80 -29.38 39.53
CA THR A 62 0.14 -28.16 40.05
C THR A 62 -1.14 -27.83 39.29
N ILE A 63 -1.17 -28.10 37.98
CA ILE A 63 -2.29 -27.68 37.13
C ILE A 63 -3.38 -28.74 36.96
N LYS A 64 -3.09 -30.02 37.21
CA LYS A 64 -4.04 -31.12 37.00
C LYS A 64 -5.34 -31.00 37.80
N ASP A 65 -5.33 -30.24 38.89
CA ASP A 65 -6.47 -30.05 39.79
C ASP A 65 -7.19 -28.69 39.53
N LEU A 66 -6.75 -27.92 38.52
CA LEU A 66 -7.36 -26.64 38.16
C LEU A 66 -8.58 -26.82 37.23
N PRO A 67 -9.56 -25.90 37.26
CA PRO A 67 -10.73 -25.97 36.40
C PRO A 67 -10.38 -26.06 34.91
N GLY A 68 -10.83 -27.14 34.26
CA GLY A 68 -10.58 -27.41 32.85
C GLY A 68 -9.32 -28.22 32.56
N PHE A 69 -8.57 -28.62 33.59
CA PHE A 69 -7.45 -29.54 33.50
C PHE A 69 -7.74 -30.81 34.31
N SER A 70 -7.18 -31.94 33.91
CA SER A 70 -7.30 -33.20 34.63
C SER A 70 -6.09 -34.10 34.41
N ALA A 71 -5.95 -35.15 35.23
CA ALA A 71 -4.98 -36.20 34.94
C ALA A 71 -5.26 -36.80 33.54
N SER A 72 -4.21 -37.03 32.76
CA SER A 72 -4.36 -37.56 31.41
C SER A 72 -4.93 -38.98 31.44
N SER A 73 -6.07 -39.17 30.78
CA SER A 73 -6.68 -40.48 30.58
C SER A 73 -5.94 -41.33 29.54
N LEU A 74 -5.24 -40.67 28.62
CA LEU A 74 -4.59 -41.28 27.46
C LEU A 74 -3.10 -41.59 27.66
N ILE A 75 -2.39 -40.76 28.43
CA ILE A 75 -0.96 -40.91 28.75
C ILE A 75 -0.80 -40.98 30.26
N LYS A 76 -0.34 -42.12 30.79
CA LYS A 76 -0.22 -42.35 32.25
C LYS A 76 1.02 -41.73 32.90
N GLU A 77 1.75 -40.89 32.17
CA GLU A 77 2.96 -40.21 32.68
C GLU A 77 2.59 -38.98 33.52
N ALA A 78 3.28 -38.79 34.65
CA ALA A 78 3.00 -37.70 35.59
C ALA A 78 3.21 -36.28 35.01
N LYS A 79 3.92 -36.16 33.88
CA LYS A 79 4.21 -34.89 33.20
C LYS A 79 3.11 -34.45 32.23
N TRP A 80 2.11 -35.31 32.01
CA TRP A 80 1.04 -35.07 31.04
C TRP A 80 -0.27 -34.76 31.74
N VAL A 81 -0.96 -33.77 31.18
CA VAL A 81 -2.25 -33.27 31.68
C VAL A 81 -3.22 -33.20 30.52
N GLU A 82 -4.46 -33.57 30.79
CA GLU A 82 -5.57 -33.42 29.86
C GLU A 82 -6.21 -32.04 30.00
N VAL A 83 -6.47 -31.39 28.88
CA VAL A 83 -7.03 -30.06 28.77
C VAL A 83 -8.42 -30.17 28.15
N SER A 84 -9.42 -29.69 28.87
CA SER A 84 -10.79 -29.62 28.38
C SER A 84 -10.88 -28.67 27.19
N LEU A 85 -11.38 -29.15 26.06
CA LEU A 85 -11.66 -28.31 24.88
C LEU A 85 -12.76 -27.27 25.13
N GLY A 86 -13.49 -27.38 26.25
CA GLY A 86 -14.45 -26.37 26.73
C GLY A 86 -13.81 -25.15 27.39
N LEU A 87 -12.50 -25.15 27.64
CA LEU A 87 -11.76 -23.97 28.11
C LEU A 87 -11.78 -22.84 27.06
N SER A 88 -11.55 -21.61 27.53
CA SER A 88 -11.44 -20.46 26.63
C SER A 88 -10.26 -20.65 25.65
N ASN A 89 -10.48 -20.26 24.38
CA ASN A 89 -9.49 -20.44 23.32
C ASN A 89 -8.12 -19.84 23.68
N GLN A 90 -8.08 -18.73 24.42
CA GLN A 90 -6.83 -18.11 24.89
C GLN A 90 -6.07 -18.99 25.90
N LYS A 91 -6.78 -19.67 26.82
CA LYS A 91 -6.15 -20.55 27.82
C LYS A 91 -5.59 -21.81 27.17
N ILE A 92 -6.31 -22.39 26.21
CA ILE A 92 -5.85 -23.56 25.45
C ILE A 92 -4.58 -23.23 24.65
N LYS A 93 -4.54 -22.07 23.98
CA LYS A 93 -3.35 -21.60 23.25
C LYS A 93 -2.13 -21.43 24.16
N LYS A 94 -2.28 -20.74 25.30
CA LYS A 94 -1.21 -20.56 26.29
C LYS A 94 -0.68 -21.89 26.83
N ALA A 95 -1.56 -22.84 27.08
CA ALA A 95 -1.18 -24.17 27.55
C ALA A 95 -0.36 -24.95 26.50
N LEU A 96 -0.74 -24.86 25.22
CA LEU A 96 0.01 -25.44 24.10
C LEU A 96 1.39 -24.79 23.90
N GLU A 97 1.45 -23.45 23.95
CA GLU A 97 2.73 -22.72 23.84
C GLU A 97 3.69 -23.09 24.97
N TYR A 98 3.16 -23.25 26.18
CA TYR A 98 3.94 -23.69 27.33
C TYR A 98 4.50 -25.10 27.15
N ALA A 99 3.65 -26.05 26.74
CA ALA A 99 4.07 -27.43 26.47
C ALA A 99 5.14 -27.49 25.35
N PHE A 100 4.95 -26.72 24.28
CA PHE A 100 5.93 -26.61 23.21
C PHE A 100 7.28 -26.07 23.70
N LYS A 101 7.25 -25.03 24.56
CA LYS A 101 8.44 -24.47 25.18
C LYS A 101 9.20 -25.51 26.02
N ILE A 102 8.51 -26.34 26.79
CA ILE A 102 9.14 -27.44 27.54
C ILE A 102 9.80 -28.44 26.60
N ALA A 103 9.11 -28.86 25.54
CA ALA A 103 9.67 -29.80 24.58
C ALA A 103 10.92 -29.25 23.86
N LEU A 104 11.00 -27.94 23.65
CA LEU A 104 12.23 -27.27 23.17
C LEU A 104 13.34 -27.21 24.22
N MET A 105 12.99 -27.11 25.50
CA MET A 105 13.96 -27.00 26.60
C MET A 105 14.51 -28.35 27.07
N SER A 106 13.87 -29.46 26.70
CA SER A 106 14.25 -30.82 27.10
C SER A 106 15.70 -31.25 26.76
N ASN A 107 16.36 -30.59 25.79
CA ASN A 107 17.76 -30.84 25.42
C ASN A 107 18.74 -29.74 25.86
N LYS A 108 18.32 -28.73 26.62
CA LYS A 108 19.26 -27.78 27.22
C LYS A 108 19.96 -28.44 28.40
N ARG A 109 21.22 -28.85 28.22
CA ARG A 109 22.15 -28.78 29.36
C ARG A 109 22.18 -27.31 29.80
N PRO A 110 21.90 -26.99 31.06
CA PRO A 110 21.97 -25.61 31.52
C PRO A 110 23.38 -25.07 31.26
N ASN A 111 23.46 -23.89 30.66
CA ASN A 111 24.72 -23.20 30.51
C ASN A 111 25.16 -22.73 31.92
N PRO A 112 26.24 -23.26 32.50
CA PRO A 112 26.64 -22.91 33.85
C PRO A 112 27.04 -21.43 33.99
N GLU A 113 27.30 -20.72 32.89
CA GLU A 113 27.60 -19.28 32.88
C GLU A 113 26.36 -18.37 33.03
N LYS A 114 25.14 -18.93 32.97
CA LYS A 114 23.88 -18.17 33.09
C LYS A 114 22.93 -18.72 34.16
N LEU A 115 23.46 -19.45 35.14
CA LEU A 115 22.69 -19.85 36.32
C LEU A 115 22.79 -18.75 37.38
N ILE A 116 21.66 -18.12 37.69
CA ILE A 116 21.49 -17.44 38.98
C ILE A 116 21.14 -18.54 39.98
N TYR A 117 22.02 -18.77 40.94
CA TYR A 117 21.70 -19.62 42.09
C TYR A 117 20.79 -18.81 43.02
N ILE A 118 19.51 -19.20 43.08
CA ILE A 118 18.61 -18.78 44.15
C ILE A 118 18.76 -19.87 45.23
N PRO A 119 19.29 -19.55 46.41
CA PRO A 119 19.34 -20.52 47.51
C PRO A 119 17.91 -20.87 47.91
N ASP A 120 17.63 -22.16 48.12
CA ASP A 120 16.42 -22.58 48.81
C ASP A 120 16.53 -22.20 50.29
N THR A 121 16.13 -20.97 50.63
CA THR A 121 15.83 -20.61 52.01
C THR A 121 14.33 -20.43 52.16
N ILE A 122 13.64 -21.55 52.34
CA ILE A 122 12.43 -21.53 53.16
C ILE A 122 12.81 -22.21 54.48
N GLN A 123 13.28 -21.39 55.42
CA GLN A 123 13.00 -21.63 56.83
C GLN A 123 12.47 -20.33 57.40
N ASN A 124 11.17 -20.39 57.73
CA ASN A 124 10.37 -19.48 58.54
C ASN A 124 9.63 -18.35 57.81
N ASP A 125 8.32 -18.32 58.09
CA ASP A 125 7.27 -17.45 57.57
C ASP A 125 7.45 -15.97 57.97
N GLU A 126 8.26 -15.20 57.24
CA GLU A 126 8.17 -13.74 57.27
C GLU A 126 8.28 -13.14 55.85
N GLU A 127 7.33 -12.26 55.50
CA GLU A 127 7.25 -11.57 54.21
C GLU A 127 8.52 -10.76 53.92
N SER A 128 9.37 -11.21 52.98
CA SER A 128 10.58 -10.48 52.63
C SER A 128 10.32 -9.41 51.56
N VAL A 129 10.33 -8.15 51.97
CA VAL A 129 10.49 -6.99 51.06
C VAL A 129 11.95 -6.96 50.57
N TYR A 130 12.13 -6.97 49.25
CA TYR A 130 13.44 -6.99 48.58
C TYR A 130 14.40 -5.91 49.06
N HIS A 131 15.67 -6.27 49.31
CA HIS A 131 16.78 -5.35 49.54
C HIS A 131 18.03 -5.79 48.74
N GLU A 132 18.74 -4.83 48.16
CA GLU A 132 19.97 -5.04 47.39
C GLU A 132 21.17 -5.40 48.29
N GLN A 133 21.96 -6.40 47.89
CA GLN A 133 23.22 -6.75 48.56
C GLN A 133 24.30 -7.15 47.54
N LYS A 134 25.56 -6.73 47.78
CA LYS A 134 26.72 -7.09 46.94
C LYS A 134 27.23 -8.50 47.28
N LEU A 135 27.40 -9.32 46.24
CA LEU A 135 27.90 -10.69 46.34
C LEU A 135 29.42 -10.74 46.60
N ASN A 136 29.84 -11.64 47.51
CA ASN A 136 31.25 -11.86 47.86
C ASN A 136 31.74 -13.22 47.38
N PHE A 137 32.67 -13.22 46.41
CA PHE A 137 33.12 -14.41 45.69
C PHE A 137 34.30 -15.16 46.34
N LYS A 138 34.74 -14.78 47.54
CA LYS A 138 35.99 -15.32 48.13
C LYS A 138 35.94 -16.80 48.56
N ASN A 139 34.75 -17.43 48.72
CA ASN A 139 34.63 -18.76 49.35
C ASN A 139 34.00 -19.86 48.47
N TRP A 140 33.97 -19.70 47.14
CA TRP A 140 33.35 -20.70 46.27
C TRP A 140 34.25 -21.95 46.12
N LYS A 141 33.83 -23.10 46.69
CA LYS A 141 34.43 -24.42 46.40
C LYS A 141 33.44 -25.33 45.68
N ARG A 142 33.92 -26.02 44.63
CA ARG A 142 33.16 -27.04 43.87
C ARG A 142 32.95 -28.29 44.72
N SER A 143 31.70 -28.73 44.86
CA SER A 143 31.34 -30.06 45.37
C SER A 143 31.23 -31.04 44.21
N SER A 144 32.25 -31.87 44.01
CA SER A 144 32.19 -33.02 43.11
C SER A 144 32.36 -34.30 43.93
N ASN A 145 31.29 -35.07 44.09
CA ASN A 145 31.35 -36.48 44.49
C ASN A 145 30.12 -37.22 43.95
N ILE A 146 30.14 -37.55 42.67
CA ILE A 146 29.37 -38.69 42.14
C ILE A 146 30.30 -39.45 41.18
N LEU A 147 30.71 -40.65 41.59
CA LEU A 147 31.48 -41.61 40.83
C LEU A 147 30.67 -42.06 39.60
N ARG A 148 31.19 -41.82 38.38
CA ARG A 148 30.71 -42.46 37.16
C ARG A 148 31.57 -43.69 36.86
N LYS A 149 30.92 -44.86 36.80
CA LYS A 149 31.47 -46.09 36.21
C LYS A 149 31.80 -45.84 34.74
N GLU A 150 33.01 -46.23 34.34
CA GLU A 150 33.50 -46.18 32.97
C GLU A 150 32.84 -47.29 32.13
N GLU A 151 32.01 -46.93 31.17
CA GLU A 151 31.75 -47.76 29.99
C GLU A 151 32.42 -47.10 28.79
N LYS A 152 33.32 -47.86 28.18
CA LYS A 152 34.07 -47.50 26.97
C LYS A 152 33.11 -47.37 25.79
N SER A 153 32.74 -46.15 25.46
CA SER A 153 32.34 -45.79 24.10
C SER A 153 33.29 -44.70 23.61
N THR A 154 33.78 -44.88 22.40
CA THR A 154 34.70 -43.98 21.69
C THR A 154 33.96 -42.68 21.38
N GLU A 155 33.87 -41.79 22.36
CA GLU A 155 33.53 -40.40 22.14
C GLU A 155 34.82 -39.67 21.78
N GLU A 156 34.90 -39.18 20.54
CA GLU A 156 35.69 -38.01 20.21
C GLU A 156 35.44 -36.97 21.30
N LYS A 157 36.48 -36.69 22.10
CA LYS A 157 36.44 -35.60 23.07
C LYS A 157 36.11 -34.34 22.30
N ILE A 158 34.85 -33.92 22.37
CA ILE A 158 34.42 -32.59 21.97
C ILE A 158 35.24 -31.63 22.83
N ASN A 159 36.29 -31.07 22.23
CA ASN A 159 37.06 -29.97 22.80
C ASN A 159 36.09 -28.80 22.96
N LEU A 160 35.45 -28.72 24.13
CA LEU A 160 34.79 -27.52 24.61
C LEU A 160 35.92 -26.53 24.97
N ASN A 161 36.52 -25.92 23.94
CA ASN A 161 37.38 -24.76 24.08
C ASN A 161 36.53 -23.63 24.65
N PHE A 162 36.51 -23.50 25.98
CA PHE A 162 36.20 -22.25 26.65
C PHE A 162 37.33 -21.29 26.24
N GLU A 163 37.06 -20.37 25.31
CA GLU A 163 38.04 -19.36 24.93
C GLU A 163 38.36 -18.51 26.16
N ASP A 164 39.64 -18.49 26.54
CA ASP A 164 40.18 -17.69 27.61
C ASP A 164 39.78 -16.22 27.40
N THR A 165 39.27 -15.55 28.43
CA THR A 165 38.74 -14.16 28.30
C THR A 165 39.77 -13.13 27.80
N GLN A 166 41.06 -13.50 27.79
CA GLN A 166 42.15 -12.73 27.19
C GLN A 166 42.18 -12.76 25.65
N LEU A 167 41.51 -13.72 25.00
CA LEU A 167 41.48 -13.92 23.54
C LEU A 167 40.23 -13.36 22.85
N VAL A 168 39.32 -12.74 23.60
CA VAL A 168 38.10 -12.11 23.04
C VAL A 168 38.47 -10.78 22.39
N PRO A 169 38.19 -10.57 21.08
CA PRO A 169 38.42 -9.27 20.44
C PRO A 169 37.72 -8.12 21.19
N LYS A 170 38.38 -6.96 21.27
CA LYS A 170 37.91 -5.82 22.07
C LYS A 170 36.53 -5.35 21.64
N GLU A 171 36.26 -5.38 20.35
CA GLU A 171 35.00 -4.98 19.72
C GLU A 171 33.87 -5.94 20.08
N ILE A 172 34.12 -7.25 20.04
CA ILE A 172 33.15 -8.28 20.48
C ILE A 172 32.87 -8.14 21.98
N LYS A 173 33.90 -7.89 22.79
CA LYS A 173 33.73 -7.65 24.23
C LYS A 173 32.84 -6.43 24.49
N LYS A 174 33.14 -5.29 23.86
CA LYS A 174 32.33 -4.06 23.95
C LYS A 174 30.88 -4.29 23.52
N MET A 175 30.67 -5.01 22.42
CA MET A 175 29.33 -5.36 21.93
C MET A 175 28.55 -6.20 22.95
N ILE A 176 29.18 -7.19 23.57
CA ILE A 176 28.53 -8.03 24.59
C ILE A 176 28.17 -7.17 25.83
N GLU A 177 29.10 -6.34 26.29
CA GLU A 177 28.94 -5.48 27.46
C GLU A 177 27.90 -4.37 27.25
N SER A 178 27.65 -3.94 26.01
CA SER A 178 26.70 -2.86 25.70
C SER A 178 25.23 -3.27 25.82
N TYR A 179 24.93 -4.53 26.15
CA TYR A 179 23.55 -5.02 26.20
C TYR A 179 22.78 -4.38 27.38
N GLN A 180 21.72 -3.64 27.05
CA GLN A 180 20.88 -2.92 28.00
C GLN A 180 19.73 -3.79 28.50
N TYR A 181 19.86 -4.26 29.75
CA TYR A 181 18.82 -5.04 30.44
C TYR A 181 17.65 -4.20 30.97
N SER A 182 17.84 -2.89 31.10
CA SER A 182 16.82 -1.94 31.58
C SER A 182 15.73 -1.67 30.53
N LEU A 183 15.96 -1.97 29.25
CA LEU A 183 14.97 -1.74 28.19
C LEU A 183 13.69 -2.57 28.39
N PRO A 184 12.51 -2.06 27.98
CA PRO A 184 11.25 -2.79 28.09
C PRO A 184 11.30 -4.11 27.33
N GLY A 185 10.76 -5.18 27.92
CA GLY A 185 10.87 -6.53 27.35
C GLY A 185 10.28 -6.69 25.95
N SER A 186 9.32 -5.85 25.56
CA SER A 186 8.67 -5.85 24.24
C SER A 186 9.55 -5.38 23.08
N VAL A 187 10.60 -4.61 23.36
CA VAL A 187 11.46 -3.96 22.35
C VAL A 187 12.96 -4.15 22.63
N ARG A 188 13.29 -4.69 23.81
CA ARG A 188 14.66 -4.89 24.30
C ARG A 188 15.52 -5.63 23.28
N ARG A 189 14.97 -6.62 22.60
CA ARG A 189 15.76 -7.51 21.74
C ARG A 189 16.17 -6.79 20.46
N GLU A 190 15.23 -6.14 19.80
CA GLU A 190 15.40 -5.43 18.55
C GLU A 190 16.27 -4.17 18.74
N GLN A 191 16.04 -3.42 19.82
CA GLN A 191 16.84 -2.24 20.15
C GLN A 191 18.29 -2.62 20.49
N ASN A 192 18.49 -3.63 21.35
CA ASN A 192 19.86 -4.08 21.64
C ASN A 192 20.56 -4.58 20.39
N PHE A 193 19.87 -5.33 19.53
CA PHE A 193 20.43 -5.78 18.26
C PHE A 193 20.90 -4.58 17.42
N TYR A 194 20.08 -3.54 17.27
CA TYR A 194 20.44 -2.33 16.55
C TYR A 194 21.65 -1.62 17.19
N LEU A 195 21.61 -1.35 18.49
CA LEU A 195 22.67 -0.65 19.21
C LEU A 195 24.01 -1.41 19.15
N GLN A 196 23.98 -2.72 19.42
CA GLN A 196 25.14 -3.60 19.31
C GLN A 196 25.69 -3.60 17.88
N GLY A 197 24.81 -3.72 16.88
CA GLY A 197 25.21 -3.73 15.47
C GLY A 197 25.83 -2.40 15.03
N LYS A 198 25.35 -1.25 15.52
CA LYS A 198 25.98 0.05 15.25
C LYS A 198 27.40 0.14 15.82
N LEU A 199 27.67 -0.45 16.99
CA LEU A 199 29.02 -0.48 17.58
C LEU A 199 30.01 -1.31 16.75
N VAL A 200 29.55 -2.38 16.11
CA VAL A 200 30.37 -3.32 15.31
C VAL A 200 30.12 -3.18 13.80
N ALA A 201 29.56 -2.04 13.37
CA ALA A 201 29.19 -1.81 11.98
C ALA A 201 30.39 -1.95 11.02
N SER A 202 31.55 -1.43 11.42
CA SER A 202 32.81 -1.50 10.66
C SER A 202 33.73 -2.65 11.07
N TYR A 203 33.36 -3.45 12.08
CA TYR A 203 34.22 -4.53 12.58
C TYR A 203 34.34 -5.65 11.54
N GLU A 204 35.58 -6.10 11.35
CA GLU A 204 35.97 -7.24 10.54
C GLU A 204 36.78 -8.20 11.41
N ASP A 205 36.66 -9.50 11.18
CA ASP A 205 37.40 -10.52 11.93
C ASP A 205 38.11 -11.50 10.99
N HIS A 206 39.14 -12.14 11.50
CA HIS A 206 39.84 -13.24 10.87
C HIS A 206 40.03 -14.36 11.90
N TYR A 207 39.08 -15.30 11.90
CA TYR A 207 39.05 -16.43 12.81
C TYR A 207 39.06 -17.74 12.04
N GLU A 208 40.02 -18.61 12.36
CA GLU A 208 40.17 -19.92 11.72
C GLU A 208 39.08 -20.91 12.18
N GLY A 209 38.53 -20.70 13.38
CA GLY A 209 37.48 -21.56 13.93
C GLY A 209 36.15 -21.38 13.19
N LYS A 210 35.37 -22.46 13.10
CA LYS A 210 34.02 -22.45 12.54
C LYS A 210 33.06 -23.14 13.49
N GLN A 211 32.11 -22.39 14.03
CA GLN A 211 31.08 -22.91 14.92
C GLN A 211 29.71 -22.88 14.26
N SER A 212 28.93 -23.96 14.39
CA SER A 212 27.54 -24.00 13.93
C SER A 212 26.63 -23.19 14.86
N PHE A 213 25.60 -22.59 14.31
CA PHE A 213 24.62 -21.82 15.09
C PHE A 213 23.21 -21.98 14.50
N LEU A 214 22.25 -22.35 15.34
CA LEU A 214 20.85 -22.48 14.96
C LEU A 214 19.96 -21.81 16.00
N ARG A 215 19.25 -20.78 15.58
CA ARG A 215 18.32 -19.99 16.39
C ARG A 215 17.31 -19.30 15.46
N TYR A 216 16.05 -19.29 15.86
CA TYR A 216 15.02 -18.47 15.24
C TYR A 216 15.14 -17.02 15.68
N TYR A 217 15.00 -16.08 14.74
CA TYR A 217 15.17 -14.64 14.95
C TYR A 217 16.50 -14.31 15.68
N PRO A 218 17.65 -14.76 15.18
CA PRO A 218 18.92 -14.65 15.89
C PRO A 218 19.38 -13.20 16.08
N THR A 219 20.08 -12.94 17.20
CA THR A 219 20.71 -11.65 17.52
C THR A 219 22.15 -11.84 18.00
N TYR A 220 22.96 -10.78 18.09
CA TYR A 220 24.32 -10.88 18.64
C TYR A 220 24.35 -11.42 20.07
N HIS A 221 23.36 -11.06 20.89
CA HIS A 221 23.23 -11.54 22.27
C HIS A 221 23.05 -13.07 22.38
N ASP A 222 22.64 -13.72 21.29
CA ASP A 222 22.45 -15.16 21.23
C ASP A 222 23.74 -15.94 20.91
N LEU A 223 24.81 -15.25 20.49
CA LEU A 223 26.06 -15.86 20.06
C LEU A 223 27.04 -16.07 21.23
N THR A 224 27.77 -17.18 21.21
CA THR A 224 29.03 -17.31 21.97
C THR A 224 30.14 -16.48 21.31
N VAL A 225 31.27 -16.28 21.99
CA VAL A 225 32.42 -15.57 21.39
C VAL A 225 32.88 -16.23 20.10
N GLY A 226 33.17 -17.54 20.12
CA GLY A 226 33.58 -18.26 18.91
C GLY A 226 32.53 -18.23 17.79
N GLN A 227 31.24 -18.22 18.13
CA GLN A 227 30.16 -18.03 17.15
C GLN A 227 30.12 -16.60 16.59
N ALA A 228 30.37 -15.58 17.41
CA ALA A 228 30.47 -14.19 16.96
C ALA A 228 31.69 -14.00 16.05
N ARG A 229 32.85 -14.55 16.41
CA ARG A 229 34.06 -14.53 15.56
C ARG A 229 33.85 -15.26 14.23
N THR A 230 33.14 -16.40 14.27
CA THR A 230 32.70 -17.12 13.05
C THR A 230 31.82 -16.22 12.17
N TYR A 231 30.82 -15.55 12.78
CA TYR A 231 29.92 -14.64 12.08
C TYR A 231 30.67 -13.47 11.43
N PHE A 232 31.51 -12.75 12.20
CA PHE A 232 32.20 -11.57 11.70
C PHE A 232 33.22 -11.92 10.62
N THR A 233 33.90 -13.07 10.72
CA THR A 233 34.79 -13.55 9.66
C THR A 233 34.02 -13.84 8.36
N TRP A 234 32.85 -14.49 8.47
CA TRP A 234 31.99 -14.75 7.31
C TRP A 234 31.39 -13.45 6.73
N ARG A 235 30.95 -12.52 7.59
CA ARG A 235 30.46 -11.21 7.19
C ARG A 235 31.52 -10.40 6.43
N THR A 236 32.78 -10.45 6.86
CA THR A 236 33.91 -9.83 6.12
C THR A 236 34.01 -10.40 4.70
N LYS A 237 33.93 -11.72 4.53
CA LYS A 237 33.91 -12.36 3.21
C LYS A 237 32.72 -11.91 2.36
N ILE A 238 31.53 -11.87 2.94
CA ILE A 238 30.31 -11.42 2.24
C ILE A 238 30.46 -9.98 1.74
N ARG A 239 31.04 -9.08 2.54
CA ARG A 239 31.32 -7.69 2.13
C ARG A 239 32.34 -7.58 1.00
N GLN A 240 33.20 -8.58 0.85
CA GLN A 240 34.13 -8.72 -0.27
C GLN A 240 33.54 -9.51 -1.45
N ASN A 241 32.20 -9.73 -1.46
CA ASN A 241 31.47 -10.51 -2.47
C ASN A 241 31.87 -12.00 -2.54
N ILE A 242 32.39 -12.56 -1.45
CA ILE A 242 32.72 -13.97 -1.33
C ILE A 242 31.58 -14.67 -0.59
N TYR A 243 30.78 -15.46 -1.32
CA TYR A 243 29.59 -16.13 -0.82
C TYR A 243 29.85 -17.62 -0.52
N GLU A 244 30.00 -17.94 0.77
CA GLU A 244 30.20 -19.31 1.25
C GLU A 244 29.04 -19.76 2.14
N LYS A 245 28.61 -21.03 1.99
CA LYS A 245 27.52 -21.58 2.81
C LYS A 245 27.90 -21.59 4.31
N ILE A 246 27.01 -21.04 5.12
CA ILE A 246 27.08 -21.05 6.59
C ILE A 246 25.72 -21.44 7.18
N SER A 247 25.63 -21.59 8.50
CA SER A 247 24.34 -21.80 9.18
C SER A 247 23.40 -20.61 8.93
N ASP A 248 22.17 -20.88 8.50
CA ASP A 248 21.20 -19.85 8.11
C ASP A 248 20.97 -18.76 9.16
N SER A 249 21.08 -19.09 10.46
CA SER A 249 20.98 -18.11 11.53
C SER A 249 22.00 -16.98 11.43
N TYR A 250 23.21 -17.24 10.93
CA TYR A 250 24.19 -16.17 10.67
C TYR A 250 23.80 -15.29 9.49
N ALA A 251 23.28 -15.90 8.42
CA ALA A 251 22.77 -15.16 7.27
C ALA A 251 21.57 -14.26 7.66
N TYR A 252 20.70 -14.72 8.54
CA TYR A 252 19.63 -13.86 9.09
C TYR A 252 20.15 -12.69 9.92
N ILE A 253 21.19 -12.87 10.74
CA ILE A 253 21.84 -11.74 11.45
C ILE A 253 22.30 -10.69 10.44
N TYR A 254 22.97 -11.10 9.36
CA TYR A 254 23.42 -10.18 8.32
C TYR A 254 22.27 -9.48 7.59
N LEU A 255 21.19 -10.20 7.26
CA LEU A 255 20.00 -9.57 6.70
C LEU A 255 19.40 -8.54 7.66
N TYR A 256 19.29 -8.87 8.94
CA TYR A 256 18.78 -7.94 9.95
C TYR A 256 19.68 -6.72 10.10
N GLU A 257 21.01 -6.85 9.99
CA GLU A 257 21.90 -5.69 9.93
C GLU A 257 21.52 -4.75 8.79
N LEU A 258 21.39 -5.28 7.57
CA LEU A 258 21.06 -4.50 6.38
C LEU A 258 19.70 -3.81 6.51
N LEU A 259 18.68 -4.55 6.98
CA LEU A 259 17.34 -4.01 7.19
C LEU A 259 17.34 -2.85 8.20
N ASN A 260 18.18 -2.92 9.24
CA ASN A 260 18.31 -1.86 10.24
C ASN A 260 19.29 -0.73 9.82
N GLY A 261 19.80 -0.74 8.60
CA GLY A 261 20.75 0.26 8.12
C GLY A 261 22.14 0.18 8.78
N ILE A 262 22.58 -1.01 9.16
CA ILE A 262 23.86 -1.26 9.83
C ILE A 262 24.93 -1.64 8.79
N GLY A 263 26.05 -0.91 8.79
CA GLY A 263 27.16 -1.21 7.88
C GLY A 263 26.89 -0.86 6.41
N ILE A 264 26.02 0.12 6.19
CA ILE A 264 25.72 0.73 4.88
C ILE A 264 25.91 2.25 4.99
N LYS A 265 26.23 2.90 3.88
CA LYS A 265 26.40 4.34 3.73
C LYS A 265 25.05 5.05 3.61
N ASP A 266 24.16 4.48 2.79
CA ASP A 266 22.84 5.01 2.49
C ASP A 266 21.84 3.87 2.19
N PRO A 267 20.52 4.15 2.21
CA PRO A 267 19.51 3.12 1.95
C PRO A 267 19.59 2.49 0.55
N GLU A 268 20.09 3.21 -0.46
CA GLU A 268 20.22 2.64 -1.81
C GLU A 268 21.27 1.53 -1.83
N GLU A 269 22.44 1.76 -1.20
CA GLU A 269 23.46 0.72 -1.00
C GLU A 269 22.89 -0.47 -0.22
N GLY A 270 22.06 -0.21 0.80
CA GLY A 270 21.40 -1.26 1.57
C GLY A 270 20.48 -2.13 0.72
N LEU A 271 19.66 -1.51 -0.12
CA LEU A 271 18.78 -2.20 -1.06
C LEU A 271 19.57 -3.05 -2.06
N ASP A 272 20.64 -2.49 -2.63
CA ASP A 272 21.48 -3.21 -3.59
C ASP A 272 22.19 -4.40 -2.95
N LYS A 273 22.64 -4.28 -1.69
CA LYS A 273 23.17 -5.42 -0.91
C LYS A 273 22.12 -6.49 -0.66
N LEU A 274 20.89 -6.13 -0.31
CA LEU A 274 19.79 -7.09 -0.12
C LEU A 274 19.47 -7.86 -1.41
N ILE A 275 19.39 -7.16 -2.55
CA ILE A 275 19.14 -7.77 -3.87
C ILE A 275 20.29 -8.70 -4.26
N THR A 276 21.53 -8.22 -4.12
CA THR A 276 22.74 -8.98 -4.46
C THR A 276 22.87 -10.22 -3.58
N PHE A 277 22.58 -10.10 -2.28
CA PHE A 277 22.56 -11.23 -1.36
C PHE A 277 21.47 -12.25 -1.73
N ASN A 278 20.27 -11.80 -2.11
CA ASN A 278 19.21 -12.71 -2.54
C ASN A 278 19.67 -13.56 -3.74
N LYS A 279 20.22 -12.90 -4.76
CA LYS A 279 20.71 -13.51 -6.00
C LYS A 279 21.87 -14.47 -5.77
N ASN A 280 22.89 -14.03 -5.03
CA ASN A 280 24.17 -14.76 -4.95
C ASN A 280 24.22 -15.76 -3.78
N TYR A 281 23.39 -15.57 -2.74
CA TYR A 281 23.37 -16.42 -1.55
C TYR A 281 22.03 -17.13 -1.34
N ALA A 282 20.93 -16.40 -1.13
CA ALA A 282 19.67 -16.98 -0.66
C ALA A 282 19.09 -17.98 -1.67
N GLN A 283 18.96 -17.59 -2.95
CA GLN A 283 18.46 -18.49 -3.99
C GLN A 283 19.31 -19.75 -4.19
N LYS A 284 20.61 -19.68 -3.90
CA LYS A 284 21.55 -20.78 -4.06
C LYS A 284 21.57 -21.74 -2.86
N PHE A 285 21.49 -21.21 -1.64
CA PHE A 285 21.75 -21.97 -0.42
C PHE A 285 20.54 -22.13 0.51
N SER A 286 19.54 -21.25 0.44
CA SER A 286 18.34 -21.29 1.30
C SER A 286 17.13 -20.62 0.60
N PRO A 287 16.39 -21.36 -0.26
CA PRO A 287 15.24 -20.82 -0.98
C PRO A 287 14.13 -20.26 -0.07
N GLU A 288 13.96 -20.86 1.12
CA GLU A 288 13.01 -20.39 2.14
C GLU A 288 13.32 -18.96 2.61
N MET A 289 14.61 -18.63 2.77
CA MET A 289 15.07 -17.27 3.08
C MET A 289 14.76 -16.29 1.95
N GLY A 290 14.85 -16.74 0.69
CA GLY A 290 14.53 -15.93 -0.48
C GLY A 290 13.10 -15.37 -0.44
N ALA A 291 12.12 -16.20 -0.02
CA ALA A 291 10.72 -15.76 0.09
C ALA A 291 10.52 -14.67 1.15
N TYR A 292 11.21 -14.76 2.30
CA TYR A 292 11.19 -13.69 3.31
C TYR A 292 11.90 -12.43 2.80
N LEU A 293 13.04 -12.61 2.14
CA LEU A 293 13.86 -11.50 1.65
C LEU A 293 13.14 -10.70 0.57
N GLU A 294 12.41 -11.34 -0.34
CA GLU A 294 11.58 -10.62 -1.33
C GLU A 294 10.52 -9.73 -0.66
N ARG A 295 9.91 -10.19 0.44
CA ARG A 295 8.99 -9.37 1.22
C ARG A 295 9.71 -8.23 1.93
N TRP A 296 10.82 -8.51 2.60
CA TRP A 296 11.57 -7.48 3.32
C TRP A 296 12.17 -6.43 2.40
N ILE A 297 12.52 -6.77 1.16
CA ILE A 297 12.95 -5.80 0.14
C ILE A 297 11.83 -4.80 -0.16
N ARG A 298 10.59 -5.25 -0.32
CA ARG A 298 9.43 -4.34 -0.50
C ARG A 298 9.21 -3.46 0.74
N ASP A 299 9.24 -4.06 1.93
CA ASP A 299 9.10 -3.33 3.19
C ASP A 299 10.22 -2.28 3.35
N TYR A 300 11.44 -2.61 2.93
CA TYR A 300 12.62 -1.73 2.96
C TYR A 300 12.46 -0.53 2.02
N ILE A 301 12.00 -0.78 0.78
CA ILE A 301 11.72 0.28 -0.20
C ILE A 301 10.69 1.28 0.36
N ILE A 302 9.61 0.78 0.96
CA ILE A 302 8.56 1.62 1.57
C ILE A 302 9.14 2.41 2.76
N PHE A 303 9.77 1.72 3.71
CA PHE A 303 10.24 2.34 4.95
C PHE A 303 11.29 3.42 4.72
N TYR A 304 12.22 3.18 3.78
CA TYR A 304 13.31 4.10 3.47
C TYR A 304 12.99 5.06 2.30
N ASN A 305 11.75 5.04 1.79
CA ASN A 305 11.27 5.91 0.71
C ASN A 305 12.16 5.86 -0.55
N ILE A 306 12.52 4.65 -1.00
CA ILE A 306 13.40 4.50 -2.15
C ILE A 306 12.57 4.57 -3.42
N ASN A 307 12.82 5.60 -4.24
CA ASN A 307 12.10 5.80 -5.49
C ASN A 307 12.90 5.14 -6.64
N LYS A 308 12.59 3.89 -6.98
CA LYS A 308 13.13 3.26 -8.21
C LYS A 308 12.18 3.53 -9.36
N THR A 309 12.67 4.23 -10.38
CA THR A 309 11.97 4.58 -11.63
C THR A 309 11.32 3.38 -12.34
N ASN A 310 11.83 2.17 -12.10
CA ASN A 310 11.20 0.92 -12.53
C ASN A 310 10.65 0.18 -11.31
N ASN A 311 9.35 0.31 -11.04
CA ASN A 311 8.66 -0.28 -9.89
C ASN A 311 8.48 -1.81 -10.01
N THR A 312 9.56 -2.54 -10.29
CA THR A 312 9.52 -3.99 -10.58
C THR A 312 9.27 -4.86 -9.35
N PHE A 313 9.32 -4.28 -8.15
CA PHE A 313 9.17 -5.03 -6.89
C PHE A 313 7.71 -5.28 -6.51
N PHE A 314 6.78 -4.51 -7.08
CA PHE A 314 5.34 -4.56 -6.75
C PHE A 314 4.47 -5.00 -7.93
N VAL A 315 5.06 -5.72 -8.90
CA VAL A 315 4.37 -6.18 -10.12
C VAL A 315 3.11 -6.99 -9.79
N LYS A 316 3.13 -7.78 -8.72
CA LYS A 316 1.98 -8.61 -8.32
C LYS A 316 0.82 -7.75 -7.84
N GLU A 317 1.11 -6.75 -7.00
CA GLU A 317 0.17 -5.77 -6.49
C GLU A 317 -0.42 -4.97 -7.66
N GLN A 318 0.43 -4.37 -8.49
CA GLN A 318 0.05 -3.59 -9.67
C GLN A 318 -0.79 -4.41 -10.66
N THR A 319 -0.43 -5.68 -10.91
CA THR A 319 -1.22 -6.55 -11.79
C THR A 319 -2.62 -6.83 -11.23
N ASN A 320 -2.74 -6.97 -9.91
CA ASN A 320 -4.04 -7.19 -9.27
C ASN A 320 -4.91 -5.93 -9.32
N ASP A 321 -4.27 -4.76 -9.23
CA ASP A 321 -4.89 -3.45 -9.12
C ASP A 321 -5.26 -2.86 -10.49
N LYS A 322 -4.52 -3.21 -11.56
CA LYS A 322 -4.70 -2.72 -12.94
C LYS A 322 -6.15 -2.77 -13.43
N LYS A 323 -6.88 -3.85 -13.12
CA LYS A 323 -8.28 -4.02 -13.52
C LYS A 323 -9.24 -3.02 -12.87
N TYR A 324 -8.90 -2.51 -11.68
CA TYR A 324 -9.69 -1.52 -10.96
C TYR A 324 -9.27 -0.11 -11.35
N GLU A 325 -7.97 0.10 -11.55
CA GLU A 325 -7.41 1.36 -12.06
C GLU A 325 -8.02 1.72 -13.42
N GLN A 326 -8.07 0.76 -14.36
CA GLN A 326 -8.71 0.93 -15.68
C GLN A 326 -10.20 1.28 -15.61
N LEU A 327 -10.88 0.94 -14.53
CA LEU A 327 -12.31 1.23 -14.36
C LEU A 327 -12.56 2.52 -13.60
N LEU A 328 -11.63 2.94 -12.73
CA LEU A 328 -11.72 4.21 -12.00
C LEU A 328 -11.21 5.38 -12.82
N TYR A 329 -10.21 5.16 -13.68
CA TYR A 329 -9.56 6.19 -14.51
C TYR A 329 -9.55 5.79 -16.00
N PRO A 330 -10.72 5.54 -16.61
CA PRO A 330 -10.80 5.02 -17.98
C PRO A 330 -10.10 5.90 -19.03
N ASP A 331 -10.05 7.22 -18.83
CA ASP A 331 -9.42 8.17 -19.76
C ASP A 331 -7.89 8.00 -19.91
N GLN A 332 -7.25 7.33 -18.95
CA GLN A 332 -5.81 7.10 -18.96
C GLN A 332 -5.40 5.82 -19.69
N PHE A 333 -6.37 5.02 -20.16
CA PHE A 333 -6.14 3.72 -20.77
C PHE A 333 -6.77 3.61 -22.15
N SER A 334 -6.33 2.62 -22.92
CA SER A 334 -6.97 2.33 -24.20
C SER A 334 -8.41 1.81 -23.99
N ARG A 335 -9.31 2.13 -24.92
CA ARG A 335 -10.70 1.63 -24.91
C ARG A 335 -10.77 0.10 -24.79
N HIS A 336 -9.84 -0.58 -25.45
CA HIS A 336 -9.70 -2.04 -25.39
C HIS A 336 -9.41 -2.52 -23.97
N GLU A 337 -8.44 -1.93 -23.29
CA GLU A 337 -8.07 -2.29 -21.92
C GLU A 337 -9.22 -2.11 -20.92
N VAL A 338 -9.95 -1.00 -21.00
CA VAL A 338 -11.11 -0.73 -20.14
C VAL A 338 -12.23 -1.74 -20.40
N ALA A 339 -12.57 -1.97 -21.68
CA ALA A 339 -13.59 -2.93 -22.08
C ALA A 339 -13.23 -4.36 -21.64
N GLU A 340 -11.97 -4.77 -21.81
CA GLU A 340 -11.48 -6.08 -21.41
C GLU A 340 -11.61 -6.28 -19.88
N SER A 341 -11.31 -5.25 -19.09
CA SER A 341 -11.47 -5.30 -17.63
C SER A 341 -12.94 -5.43 -17.20
N LEU A 342 -13.86 -4.70 -17.82
CA LEU A 342 -15.30 -4.88 -17.60
C LEU A 342 -15.76 -6.31 -17.90
N MET A 343 -15.28 -6.87 -19.02
CA MET A 343 -15.60 -8.23 -19.45
C MET A 343 -15.05 -9.29 -18.48
N LYS A 344 -13.80 -9.16 -18.04
CA LYS A 344 -13.14 -10.09 -17.10
C LYS A 344 -13.82 -10.13 -15.73
N LEU A 345 -14.42 -9.02 -15.30
CA LEU A 345 -15.16 -8.95 -14.04
C LEU A 345 -16.55 -9.56 -14.10
N SER A 346 -17.04 -9.94 -15.29
CA SER A 346 -18.38 -10.46 -15.50
C SER A 346 -18.40 -11.99 -15.72
N ASN A 347 -19.47 -12.66 -15.29
CA ASN A 347 -19.75 -14.04 -15.69
C ASN A 347 -20.57 -14.14 -16.99
N TYR A 348 -21.06 -13.01 -17.51
CA TYR A 348 -21.84 -12.96 -18.74
C TYR A 348 -20.92 -12.81 -19.95
N LYS A 349 -21.09 -13.70 -20.95
CA LYS A 349 -20.30 -13.70 -22.18
C LYS A 349 -20.79 -12.63 -23.15
N ILE A 350 -20.51 -11.35 -22.86
CA ILE A 350 -20.90 -10.23 -23.71
C ILE A 350 -20.24 -10.27 -25.10
N SER A 351 -19.15 -11.03 -25.26
CA SER A 351 -18.57 -11.34 -26.56
C SER A 351 -19.53 -12.06 -27.53
N ASN A 352 -20.67 -12.57 -27.03
CA ASN A 352 -21.76 -13.08 -27.86
C ASN A 352 -22.70 -12.00 -28.42
N CYS A 353 -22.55 -10.74 -28.01
CA CYS A 353 -23.26 -9.60 -28.56
C CYS A 353 -23.01 -9.54 -30.08
N PRO A 354 -24.06 -9.40 -30.92
CA PRO A 354 -23.90 -9.29 -32.36
C PRO A 354 -23.01 -8.12 -32.79
N LEU A 355 -23.06 -7.00 -32.03
CA LEU A 355 -22.21 -5.84 -32.31
C LEU A 355 -20.73 -6.17 -32.08
N TYR A 356 -20.40 -6.82 -30.96
CA TYR A 356 -19.03 -7.29 -30.67
C TYR A 356 -18.49 -8.18 -31.79
N LYS A 357 -19.28 -9.15 -32.26
CA LYS A 357 -18.85 -10.06 -33.33
C LYS A 357 -18.67 -9.38 -34.69
N LYS A 358 -19.46 -8.34 -34.97
CA LYS A 358 -19.41 -7.62 -36.24
C LYS A 358 -18.26 -6.62 -36.28
N ASN A 359 -18.03 -5.91 -35.19
CA ASN A 359 -16.98 -4.91 -35.07
C ASN A 359 -16.61 -4.70 -33.60
N ILE A 360 -15.43 -5.21 -33.21
CA ILE A 360 -14.92 -5.17 -31.84
C ILE A 360 -14.66 -3.73 -31.42
N GLU A 361 -13.97 -2.94 -32.24
CA GLU A 361 -13.60 -1.54 -31.92
C GLU A 361 -14.83 -0.67 -31.66
N LYS A 362 -15.87 -0.79 -32.49
CA LYS A 362 -17.14 -0.08 -32.31
C LYS A 362 -17.83 -0.48 -31.01
N PHE A 363 -17.82 -1.77 -30.69
CA PHE A 363 -18.41 -2.26 -29.46
C PHE A 363 -17.65 -1.76 -28.23
N GLU A 364 -16.31 -1.81 -28.25
CA GLU A 364 -15.47 -1.35 -27.15
C GLU A 364 -15.65 0.16 -26.92
N HIS A 365 -15.70 0.95 -28.00
CA HIS A 365 -16.02 2.39 -27.90
C HIS A 365 -17.37 2.63 -27.21
N LEU A 366 -18.41 1.95 -27.67
CA LEU A 366 -19.75 2.06 -27.08
C LEU A 366 -19.76 1.63 -25.60
N LEU A 367 -19.10 0.52 -25.26
CA LEU A 367 -19.07 0.00 -23.89
C LEU A 367 -18.34 0.97 -22.95
N VAL A 368 -17.26 1.59 -23.41
CA VAL A 368 -16.51 2.58 -22.63
C VAL A 368 -17.32 3.87 -22.43
N LEU A 369 -18.02 4.37 -23.46
CA LEU A 369 -18.95 5.51 -23.30
C LEU A 369 -20.06 5.21 -22.27
N ILE A 370 -20.65 4.02 -22.34
CA ILE A 370 -21.62 3.58 -21.33
C ILE A 370 -20.97 3.57 -19.93
N TRP A 371 -19.72 3.09 -19.82
CA TRP A 371 -19.02 3.07 -18.55
C TRP A 371 -18.74 4.48 -17.99
N HIS A 372 -18.36 5.45 -18.82
CA HIS A 372 -18.26 6.85 -18.40
C HIS A 372 -19.58 7.36 -17.82
N LYS A 373 -20.71 7.14 -18.50
CA LYS A 373 -22.03 7.54 -17.96
C LYS A 373 -22.36 6.86 -16.63
N ILE A 374 -21.86 5.64 -16.39
CA ILE A 374 -22.03 4.95 -15.10
C ILE A 374 -21.15 5.58 -14.02
N LEU A 375 -19.93 6.00 -14.35
CA LEU A 375 -19.04 6.70 -13.41
C LEU A 375 -19.54 8.11 -13.07
N ASP A 376 -20.07 8.84 -14.05
CA ASP A 376 -20.59 10.21 -13.89
C ASP A 376 -21.69 10.29 -12.82
N LEU A 377 -22.48 9.21 -12.67
CA LEU A 377 -23.52 9.10 -11.65
C LEU A 377 -22.98 9.15 -10.21
N ARG A 378 -21.66 9.03 -9.99
CA ARG A 378 -21.04 9.25 -8.69
C ARG A 378 -21.29 10.67 -8.18
N ASN A 379 -21.36 11.66 -9.07
CA ASN A 379 -21.66 13.05 -8.72
C ASN A 379 -23.10 13.20 -8.16
N ASP A 380 -23.99 12.29 -8.55
CA ASP A 380 -25.38 12.20 -8.06
C ASP A 380 -25.52 11.27 -6.84
N GLY A 381 -24.41 10.79 -6.27
CA GLY A 381 -24.37 9.88 -5.12
C GLY A 381 -24.56 8.39 -5.45
N PHE A 382 -24.61 8.01 -6.73
CA PHE A 382 -24.75 6.62 -7.16
C PHE A 382 -23.40 6.04 -7.64
N ASP A 383 -22.59 5.56 -6.69
CA ASP A 383 -21.28 4.97 -7.01
C ASP A 383 -21.40 3.47 -7.32
N PHE A 384 -21.61 3.14 -8.60
CA PHE A 384 -21.70 1.74 -9.05
C PHE A 384 -20.44 0.93 -8.70
N PHE A 385 -19.27 1.54 -8.86
CA PHE A 385 -18.00 0.86 -8.65
C PHE A 385 -17.84 0.44 -7.18
N THR A 386 -18.01 1.39 -6.25
CA THR A 386 -17.86 1.12 -4.81
C THR A 386 -18.98 0.23 -4.26
N SER A 387 -20.18 0.33 -4.83
CA SER A 387 -21.34 -0.44 -4.37
C SER A 387 -21.35 -1.89 -4.85
N TYR A 388 -20.79 -2.18 -6.04
CA TYR A 388 -20.99 -3.46 -6.72
C TYR A 388 -19.74 -4.15 -7.23
N ILE A 389 -18.63 -3.43 -7.42
CA ILE A 389 -17.38 -3.98 -7.95
C ILE A 389 -16.38 -4.17 -6.83
N ALA A 390 -15.92 -3.08 -6.22
CA ALA A 390 -14.86 -3.12 -5.22
C ALA A 390 -14.93 -1.91 -4.30
N TYR A 391 -14.59 -2.10 -3.04
CA TYR A 391 -14.55 -1.01 -2.06
C TYR A 391 -13.12 -0.66 -1.68
N LYS A 392 -12.90 0.60 -1.32
CA LYS A 392 -11.62 1.06 -0.79
C LYS A 392 -11.46 0.53 0.63
N ASN A 393 -10.40 -0.23 0.86
CA ASN A 393 -10.12 -0.86 2.15
C ASN A 393 -8.79 -0.36 2.69
N GLN A 394 -8.75 -0.09 4.00
CA GLN A 394 -7.54 0.30 4.71
C GLN A 394 -7.22 -0.78 5.75
N MET A 395 -6.02 -1.36 5.65
CA MET A 395 -5.56 -2.41 6.57
C MET A 395 -4.29 -1.99 7.29
N THR A 396 -4.16 -2.38 8.55
CA THR A 396 -2.89 -2.27 9.27
C THR A 396 -1.86 -3.22 8.67
N VAL A 397 -0.63 -2.73 8.54
CA VAL A 397 0.52 -3.49 8.04
C VAL A 397 1.64 -3.42 9.05
N GLN A 398 2.31 -4.54 9.27
CA GLN A 398 3.56 -4.57 10.02
C GLN A 398 4.72 -4.77 9.04
N LEU A 399 5.45 -3.68 8.76
CA LEU A 399 6.68 -3.74 7.97
C LEU A 399 7.74 -4.54 8.74
N PHE A 400 8.55 -5.29 7.98
CA PHE A 400 9.60 -6.17 8.47
C PHE A 400 9.08 -7.26 9.43
N SER A 401 7.85 -7.72 9.20
CA SER A 401 7.29 -8.86 9.93
C SER A 401 8.21 -10.07 9.80
N ALA A 402 8.45 -10.76 10.91
CA ALA A 402 9.41 -11.86 11.03
C ALA A 402 10.90 -11.47 10.87
N ALA A 403 11.25 -10.19 10.99
CA ALA A 403 12.64 -9.75 11.12
C ALA A 403 12.95 -9.22 12.53
N VAL A 404 14.22 -9.28 12.94
CA VAL A 404 14.70 -8.51 14.09
C VAL A 404 14.99 -7.10 13.58
N PHE A 405 13.97 -6.24 13.62
CA PHE A 405 14.04 -4.86 13.15
C PHE A 405 13.67 -3.91 14.29
N ASN A 406 14.43 -2.84 14.45
CA ASN A 406 14.14 -1.82 15.46
C ASN A 406 13.00 -0.91 14.98
N HIS A 407 11.77 -1.24 15.35
CA HIS A 407 10.57 -0.43 15.04
C HIS A 407 10.53 0.95 15.71
N GLN A 408 11.53 1.34 16.51
CA GLN A 408 11.70 2.73 16.96
C GLN A 408 12.43 3.61 15.95
N LEU A 409 12.98 3.04 14.88
CA LEU A 409 13.54 3.84 13.80
C LEU A 409 12.42 4.63 13.12
N GLU A 410 12.66 5.91 12.87
CA GLU A 410 11.74 6.77 12.15
C GLU A 410 11.68 6.40 10.67
N PRO A 411 10.48 6.19 10.11
CA PRO A 411 10.27 6.10 8.67
C PRO A 411 10.88 7.30 7.92
N LYS A 412 11.36 7.06 6.70
CA LYS A 412 11.82 8.15 5.80
C LYS A 412 10.71 8.76 4.95
N THR A 413 9.48 8.27 5.10
CA THR A 413 8.28 8.85 4.51
C THR A 413 7.05 8.53 5.35
N THR A 414 6.06 9.42 5.26
CA THR A 414 4.71 9.22 5.81
C THR A 414 3.76 8.59 4.79
N SER A 415 4.10 8.61 3.49
CA SER A 415 3.30 8.00 2.42
C SER A 415 4.18 7.46 1.29
N TYR A 416 3.79 6.32 0.73
CA TYR A 416 4.47 5.67 -0.39
C TYR A 416 3.42 5.07 -1.34
N GLU A 417 3.34 5.64 -2.54
CA GLU A 417 2.38 5.22 -3.58
C GLU A 417 2.99 4.11 -4.44
N ILE A 418 2.25 3.02 -4.64
CA ILE A 418 2.66 1.90 -5.49
C ILE A 418 2.11 2.08 -6.91
N ASP A 419 0.87 2.53 -6.98
CA ASP A 419 0.09 2.88 -8.15
C ASP A 419 -1.03 3.85 -7.72
N GLN A 420 -1.89 4.28 -8.65
CA GLN A 420 -2.95 5.27 -8.39
C GLN A 420 -3.98 4.83 -7.35
N ILE A 421 -4.08 3.52 -7.07
CA ILE A 421 -5.13 2.97 -6.20
C ILE A 421 -4.57 2.23 -4.98
N ARG A 422 -3.25 2.09 -4.87
CA ARG A 422 -2.55 1.50 -3.72
C ARG A 422 -1.50 2.44 -3.16
N LYS A 423 -1.65 2.75 -1.87
CA LYS A 423 -0.64 3.48 -1.10
C LYS A 423 -0.43 2.89 0.27
N TYR A 424 0.80 3.01 0.75
CA TYR A 424 1.19 2.75 2.13
C TYR A 424 1.36 4.08 2.84
N PHE A 425 0.87 4.21 4.06
CA PHE A 425 1.10 5.42 4.84
C PHE A 425 1.28 5.12 6.31
N TYR A 426 2.04 5.97 6.98
CA TYR A 426 2.36 5.86 8.38
C TYR A 426 1.52 6.83 9.19
N ASP A 427 0.79 6.32 10.18
CA ASP A 427 0.05 7.11 11.16
C ASP A 427 0.95 7.33 12.38
N GLU A 428 1.47 8.55 12.54
CA GLU A 428 2.38 8.92 13.63
C GLU A 428 1.71 8.85 15.01
N GLU A 429 0.44 9.21 15.10
CA GLU A 429 -0.31 9.19 16.36
C GLU A 429 -0.52 7.75 16.85
N LYS A 430 -0.81 6.83 15.93
CA LYS A 430 -1.01 5.41 16.23
C LYS A 430 0.26 4.57 16.12
N ASN A 431 1.39 5.17 15.74
CA ASN A 431 2.67 4.51 15.51
C ASN A 431 2.53 3.22 14.67
N THR A 432 1.74 3.30 13.59
CA THR A 432 1.30 2.12 12.81
C THR A 432 1.24 2.41 11.32
N TRP A 433 1.68 1.45 10.50
CA TRP A 433 1.54 1.51 9.04
C TRP A 433 0.18 1.00 8.57
N TYR A 434 -0.33 1.64 7.53
CA TYR A 434 -1.54 1.24 6.83
C TYR A 434 -1.26 1.02 5.35
N CYS A 435 -2.01 0.11 4.74
CA CYS A 435 -2.09 -0.07 3.30
C CYS A 435 -3.53 0.18 2.87
N GLU A 436 -3.70 1.13 1.97
CA GLU A 436 -4.97 1.42 1.32
C GLU A 436 -4.97 0.78 -0.07
N SER A 437 -6.02 0.02 -0.39
CA SER A 437 -6.20 -0.61 -1.71
C SER A 437 -7.65 -1.03 -1.94
N TYR A 438 -8.00 -1.36 -3.18
CA TYR A 438 -9.36 -1.82 -3.52
C TYR A 438 -9.54 -3.33 -3.39
N TRP A 439 -10.65 -3.72 -2.75
CA TRP A 439 -11.00 -5.11 -2.48
C TRP A 439 -12.31 -5.46 -3.19
N GLY A 440 -12.30 -6.54 -3.96
CA GLY A 440 -13.46 -6.99 -4.72
C GLY A 440 -14.61 -7.45 -3.83
N LEU A 441 -15.84 -7.12 -4.22
CA LEU A 441 -17.05 -7.49 -3.50
C LEU A 441 -17.48 -8.93 -3.79
N THR A 442 -18.03 -9.59 -2.77
CA THR A 442 -18.64 -10.92 -2.93
C THR A 442 -19.81 -10.83 -3.91
N GLY A 443 -19.81 -11.67 -4.94
CA GLY A 443 -20.86 -11.68 -5.96
C GLY A 443 -20.67 -10.66 -7.10
N GLN A 444 -19.56 -9.90 -7.12
CA GLN A 444 -19.25 -8.92 -8.18
C GLN A 444 -19.45 -9.50 -9.60
N LYS A 445 -19.08 -10.77 -9.82
CA LYS A 445 -19.19 -11.43 -11.13
C LYS A 445 -20.63 -11.57 -11.62
N SER A 446 -21.56 -11.81 -10.71
CA SER A 446 -22.98 -11.94 -11.03
C SER A 446 -23.61 -10.58 -11.30
N ILE A 447 -23.22 -9.57 -10.51
CA ILE A 447 -23.73 -8.20 -10.64
C ILE A 447 -23.24 -7.58 -11.96
N MET A 448 -21.93 -7.68 -12.25
CA MET A 448 -21.37 -7.34 -13.55
C MET A 448 -21.97 -8.19 -14.68
N GLY A 449 -22.37 -9.42 -14.39
CA GLY A 449 -23.15 -10.27 -15.30
C GLY A 449 -24.48 -9.65 -15.70
N ASN A 450 -25.23 -9.11 -14.74
CA ASN A 450 -26.51 -8.46 -14.98
C ASN A 450 -26.34 -7.11 -15.68
N PHE A 451 -25.33 -6.33 -15.29
CA PHE A 451 -24.99 -5.08 -15.94
C PHE A 451 -24.68 -5.27 -17.43
N LEU A 452 -23.72 -6.14 -17.75
CA LEU A 452 -23.34 -6.43 -19.14
C LEU A 452 -24.46 -7.10 -19.94
N HIS A 453 -25.32 -7.89 -19.28
CA HIS A 453 -26.52 -8.40 -19.92
C HIS A 453 -27.48 -7.29 -20.34
N GLU A 454 -27.73 -6.30 -19.48
CA GLU A 454 -28.59 -5.16 -19.81
C GLU A 454 -27.98 -4.27 -20.89
N VAL A 455 -26.65 -4.11 -20.90
CA VAL A 455 -25.94 -3.48 -22.02
C VAL A 455 -26.21 -4.23 -23.34
N ASP A 456 -26.00 -5.55 -23.41
CA ASP A 456 -26.30 -6.33 -24.64
C ASP A 456 -27.78 -6.22 -25.02
N ARG A 457 -28.69 -6.28 -24.04
CA ARG A 457 -30.13 -6.15 -24.27
C ARG A 457 -30.49 -4.80 -24.91
N GLU A 458 -30.02 -3.69 -24.36
CA GLU A 458 -30.33 -2.35 -24.88
C GLU A 458 -29.64 -2.11 -26.23
N ILE A 459 -28.41 -2.62 -26.45
CA ILE A 459 -27.75 -2.60 -27.78
C ILE A 459 -28.62 -3.31 -28.84
N ARG A 460 -29.11 -4.52 -28.54
CA ARG A 460 -29.95 -5.27 -29.49
C ARG A 460 -31.23 -4.53 -29.85
N LEU A 461 -31.85 -3.88 -28.88
CA LEU A 461 -33.06 -3.08 -29.08
C LEU A 461 -32.77 -1.82 -29.91
N CYS A 462 -31.73 -1.04 -29.57
CA CYS A 462 -31.44 0.23 -30.24
C CYS A 462 -30.89 0.04 -31.66
N PHE A 463 -30.15 -1.03 -31.94
CA PHE A 463 -29.56 -1.30 -33.26
C PHE A 463 -30.34 -2.35 -34.07
N ASN A 464 -31.48 -2.85 -33.56
CA ASN A 464 -32.26 -3.93 -34.17
C ASN A 464 -31.41 -5.16 -34.53
N LEU A 465 -30.58 -5.63 -33.58
CA LEU A 465 -29.64 -6.72 -33.79
C LEU A 465 -30.07 -8.01 -33.07
N GLY A 466 -30.15 -9.12 -33.82
CA GLY A 466 -30.36 -10.45 -33.24
C GLY A 466 -31.71 -10.61 -32.52
N ARG A 467 -31.78 -11.54 -31.56
CA ARG A 467 -32.99 -11.82 -30.76
C ARG A 467 -33.05 -10.93 -29.52
N ASN A 468 -34.26 -10.47 -29.18
CA ASN A 468 -34.53 -9.69 -27.97
C ASN A 468 -34.26 -10.52 -26.70
N LEU A 469 -33.55 -9.91 -25.74
CA LEU A 469 -33.26 -10.50 -24.43
C LEU A 469 -34.30 -10.05 -23.40
N LYS A 470 -34.63 -10.93 -22.44
CA LYS A 470 -35.50 -10.60 -21.31
C LYS A 470 -34.76 -9.71 -20.30
N PRO A 471 -35.39 -8.69 -19.71
CA PRO A 471 -34.73 -7.80 -18.76
C PRO A 471 -34.26 -8.56 -17.51
N ARG A 472 -33.12 -8.15 -16.98
CA ARG A 472 -32.59 -8.56 -15.68
C ARG A 472 -32.65 -7.41 -14.67
N LYS A 473 -32.44 -7.75 -13.40
CA LYS A 473 -32.46 -6.77 -12.31
C LYS A 473 -31.24 -5.86 -12.40
N ILE A 474 -31.51 -4.58 -12.61
CA ILE A 474 -30.58 -3.46 -12.44
C ILE A 474 -31.39 -2.25 -11.94
N GLU A 475 -30.75 -1.32 -11.24
CA GLU A 475 -31.42 -0.10 -10.79
C GLU A 475 -31.72 0.85 -11.96
N LYS A 476 -32.77 1.66 -11.79
CA LYS A 476 -33.31 2.49 -12.89
C LYS A 476 -32.31 3.55 -13.37
N HIS A 477 -31.52 4.13 -12.49
CA HIS A 477 -30.53 5.15 -12.85
C HIS A 477 -29.39 4.55 -13.69
N TYR A 478 -28.89 3.35 -13.35
CA TYR A 478 -27.90 2.68 -14.20
C TYR A 478 -28.48 2.25 -15.54
N LEU A 479 -29.73 1.79 -15.60
CA LEU A 479 -30.39 1.50 -16.88
C LEU A 479 -30.54 2.76 -17.74
N LYS A 480 -30.84 3.91 -17.12
CA LYS A 480 -30.89 5.21 -17.79
C LYS A 480 -29.51 5.59 -18.34
N ALA A 481 -28.45 5.49 -17.53
CA ALA A 481 -27.07 5.75 -17.97
C ALA A 481 -26.63 4.84 -19.14
N ILE A 482 -26.99 3.55 -19.12
CA ILE A 482 -26.75 2.65 -20.27
C ILE A 482 -27.41 3.21 -21.54
N ARG A 483 -28.67 3.62 -21.46
CA ARG A 483 -29.38 4.19 -22.61
C ARG A 483 -28.78 5.49 -23.08
N ASP A 484 -28.36 6.34 -22.16
CA ASP A 484 -27.79 7.65 -22.49
C ASP A 484 -26.41 7.50 -23.15
N GLY A 485 -25.57 6.55 -22.71
CA GLY A 485 -24.32 6.19 -23.40
C GLY A 485 -24.56 5.63 -24.81
N ILE A 486 -25.61 4.83 -25.02
CA ILE A 486 -25.99 4.35 -26.37
C ILE A 486 -26.44 5.51 -27.27
N LYS A 487 -27.24 6.44 -26.75
CA LYS A 487 -27.67 7.63 -27.50
C LYS A 487 -26.49 8.50 -27.90
N GLU A 488 -25.55 8.74 -26.97
CA GLU A 488 -24.34 9.51 -27.24
C GLU A 488 -23.52 8.90 -28.37
N TYR A 489 -23.28 7.59 -28.31
CA TYR A 489 -22.61 6.87 -29.40
C TYR A 489 -23.35 7.02 -30.74
N GLN A 490 -24.69 6.97 -30.74
CA GLN A 490 -25.48 7.16 -31.98
C GLN A 490 -25.34 8.58 -32.53
N ILE A 491 -25.30 9.59 -31.65
CA ILE A 491 -25.07 10.99 -32.04
C ILE A 491 -23.66 11.13 -32.64
N GLU A 492 -22.63 10.55 -32.03
CA GLU A 492 -21.28 10.53 -32.57
C GLU A 492 -21.21 9.85 -33.93
N GLU A 493 -21.84 8.68 -34.09
CA GLU A 493 -21.85 7.96 -35.35
C GLU A 493 -22.59 8.74 -36.46
N GLN A 494 -23.64 9.50 -36.11
CA GLN A 494 -24.32 10.39 -37.05
C GLN A 494 -23.44 11.56 -37.45
N LYS A 495 -22.76 12.22 -36.50
CA LYS A 495 -21.80 13.31 -36.78
C LYS A 495 -20.67 12.84 -37.69
N LEU A 496 -20.13 11.63 -37.48
CA LEU A 496 -19.09 11.05 -38.32
C LEU A 496 -19.58 10.69 -39.74
N LYS A 497 -20.88 10.46 -39.92
CA LYS A 497 -21.50 10.20 -41.23
C LYS A 497 -21.89 11.48 -41.96
N GLN A 498 -21.94 12.64 -41.28
CA GLN A 498 -22.16 13.92 -41.94
C GLN A 498 -20.91 14.28 -42.76
N PRO A 499 -21.05 14.66 -44.04
CA PRO A 499 -19.92 15.06 -44.85
C PRO A 499 -19.25 16.29 -44.25
N LYS A 500 -17.92 16.26 -44.09
CA LYS A 500 -17.15 17.48 -43.79
C LYS A 500 -17.24 18.39 -45.01
N ILE A 501 -18.02 19.47 -44.89
CA ILE A 501 -18.12 20.49 -45.93
C ILE A 501 -16.88 21.38 -45.79
N GLU A 502 -15.89 21.20 -46.66
CA GLU A 502 -14.76 22.13 -46.79
C GLU A 502 -15.20 23.35 -47.59
N PHE A 503 -15.30 24.50 -46.92
CA PHE A 503 -15.53 25.78 -47.59
C PHE A 503 -14.20 26.26 -48.19
N ASN A 504 -14.12 26.32 -49.52
CA ASN A 504 -12.98 26.89 -50.19
C ASN A 504 -13.06 28.43 -50.15
N LEU A 505 -12.40 29.03 -49.16
CA LEU A 505 -12.36 30.49 -48.96
C LEU A 505 -11.50 31.23 -50.01
N SER A 506 -10.82 30.53 -50.94
CA SER A 506 -9.97 31.20 -51.95
C SER A 506 -10.75 32.07 -52.94
N GLN A 507 -12.05 31.80 -53.13
CA GLN A 507 -12.90 32.56 -54.04
C GLN A 507 -13.67 33.70 -53.36
N LEU A 508 -13.57 33.83 -52.04
CA LEU A 508 -14.27 34.87 -51.28
C LEU A 508 -13.78 36.27 -51.63
N SER A 509 -12.49 36.43 -51.93
CA SER A 509 -11.93 37.71 -52.40
C SER A 509 -12.49 38.11 -53.76
N THR A 510 -12.62 37.16 -54.69
CA THR A 510 -13.25 37.38 -56.00
C THR A 510 -14.72 37.73 -55.86
N ILE A 511 -15.46 36.98 -55.03
CA ILE A 511 -16.89 37.25 -54.77
C ILE A 511 -17.09 38.65 -54.16
N ARG A 512 -16.22 39.07 -53.22
CA ARG A 512 -16.27 40.41 -52.64
C ARG A 512 -15.93 41.49 -53.66
N ALA A 513 -14.95 41.26 -54.52
CA ALA A 513 -14.57 42.20 -55.57
C ALA A 513 -15.68 42.37 -56.62
N ASP A 514 -16.30 41.26 -57.05
CA ASP A 514 -17.39 41.28 -58.04
C ASP A 514 -18.66 41.93 -57.45
N ALA A 515 -18.96 41.66 -56.17
CA ALA A 515 -20.06 42.29 -55.47
C ALA A 515 -19.83 43.80 -55.28
N ALA A 516 -18.60 44.22 -54.93
CA ALA A 516 -18.23 45.63 -54.84
C ALA A 516 -18.36 46.31 -56.21
N GLY A 517 -17.85 45.71 -57.28
CA GLY A 517 -17.99 46.27 -58.63
C GLY A 517 -19.43 46.40 -59.10
N THR A 518 -20.29 45.44 -58.74
CA THR A 518 -21.74 45.51 -59.05
C THR A 518 -22.44 46.59 -58.24
N ARG A 519 -22.10 46.71 -56.95
CA ARG A 519 -22.61 47.75 -56.05
C ARG A 519 -22.24 49.14 -56.56
N ASP A 520 -20.97 49.36 -56.88
CA ASP A 520 -20.44 50.66 -57.33
C ASP A 520 -21.03 51.07 -58.69
N SER A 521 -21.43 50.11 -59.52
CA SER A 521 -22.13 50.38 -60.79
C SER A 521 -23.62 50.72 -60.64
N LEU A 522 -24.22 50.46 -59.47
CA LEU A 522 -25.64 50.71 -59.18
C LEU A 522 -25.88 51.95 -58.31
N LEU A 523 -24.82 52.50 -57.73
CA LEU A 523 -24.85 53.75 -56.96
C LEU A 523 -24.96 54.96 -57.88
N THR A 524 -25.83 55.90 -57.51
CA THR A 524 -25.94 57.20 -58.19
C THR A 524 -24.81 58.16 -57.76
N GLU A 525 -24.53 59.21 -58.54
CA GLU A 525 -23.43 60.16 -58.23
C GLU A 525 -23.58 60.83 -56.86
N GLU A 526 -24.82 61.06 -56.39
CA GLU A 526 -25.11 61.60 -55.06
C GLU A 526 -24.81 60.59 -53.93
N GLU A 527 -25.04 59.30 -54.17
CA GLU A 527 -24.78 58.23 -53.18
C GLU A 527 -23.29 57.84 -53.13
N LEU A 528 -22.56 57.96 -54.26
CA LEU A 528 -21.11 57.80 -54.33
C LEU A 528 -20.37 58.89 -53.53
N GLN A 529 -20.86 60.13 -53.61
CA GLN A 529 -20.32 61.25 -52.82
C GLN A 529 -20.58 61.07 -51.32
N ALA A 530 -21.78 60.60 -50.93
CA ALA A 530 -22.09 60.31 -49.54
C ALA A 530 -21.20 59.19 -48.95
N GLU A 531 -20.93 58.11 -49.71
CA GLU A 531 -19.99 57.05 -49.27
C GLU A 531 -18.54 57.54 -49.19
N GLN A 532 -18.13 58.46 -50.07
CA GLN A 532 -16.79 59.05 -50.03
C GLN A 532 -16.62 59.97 -48.82
N GLU A 533 -17.62 60.78 -48.51
CA GLU A 533 -17.66 61.61 -47.30
C GLU A 533 -17.71 60.75 -46.03
N GLU A 534 -18.42 59.61 -46.05
CA GLU A 534 -18.47 58.66 -44.93
C GLU A 534 -17.13 57.91 -44.77
N ARG A 535 -16.45 57.52 -45.87
CA ARG A 535 -15.10 56.96 -45.84
C ARG A 535 -14.04 57.95 -45.38
N GLU A 536 -14.13 59.22 -45.81
CA GLU A 536 -13.21 60.27 -45.36
C GLU A 536 -13.44 60.60 -43.87
N GLN A 537 -14.67 60.55 -43.38
CA GLN A 537 -14.97 60.65 -41.94
C GLN A 537 -14.46 59.43 -41.14
N ILE A 538 -14.51 58.23 -41.72
CA ILE A 538 -13.93 57.01 -41.11
C ILE A 538 -12.40 57.06 -41.14
N GLU A 539 -11.77 57.55 -42.21
CA GLU A 539 -10.31 57.68 -42.29
C GLU A 539 -9.78 58.82 -41.40
N GLU A 540 -10.50 59.94 -41.24
CA GLU A 540 -10.14 61.00 -40.28
C GLU A 540 -10.29 60.54 -38.81
N THR A 541 -11.22 59.63 -38.51
CA THR A 541 -11.34 59.05 -37.16
C THR A 541 -10.26 58.00 -36.86
N VAL A 542 -9.74 57.30 -37.88
CA VAL A 542 -8.71 56.25 -37.71
C VAL A 542 -7.28 56.81 -37.58
N VAL A 543 -7.00 58.06 -37.98
CA VAL A 543 -5.65 58.64 -37.91
C VAL A 543 -5.30 59.21 -36.52
N ASN A 544 -6.26 59.30 -35.59
CA ASN A 544 -6.06 60.02 -34.33
C ASN A 544 -6.08 59.19 -33.03
N ASP A 545 -5.88 57.87 -33.07
CA ASP A 545 -5.56 57.14 -31.84
C ASP A 545 -4.59 55.96 -32.07
N LYS A 546 -3.42 56.07 -31.45
CA LYS A 546 -2.53 54.93 -31.19
C LYS A 546 -2.63 54.61 -29.70
N GLN A 547 -3.73 53.98 -29.33
CA GLN A 547 -3.86 53.15 -28.12
C GLN A 547 -4.70 51.94 -28.50
N GLU A 548 -4.30 50.77 -28.01
CA GLU A 548 -4.97 49.48 -28.28
C GLU A 548 -6.44 49.59 -27.81
N ASP A 549 -7.37 49.77 -28.75
CA ASP A 549 -8.77 50.05 -28.42
C ASP A 549 -9.65 48.82 -28.69
N TYR A 550 -10.36 48.38 -27.65
CA TYR A 550 -11.20 47.19 -27.57
C TYR A 550 -12.57 47.39 -28.24
N GLY A 551 -12.64 48.29 -29.24
CA GLY A 551 -13.86 48.64 -29.95
C GLY A 551 -14.93 49.33 -29.10
N LEU A 552 -14.57 49.83 -27.91
CA LEU A 552 -15.49 50.51 -26.99
C LEU A 552 -15.69 51.97 -27.44
N SER A 553 -16.92 52.45 -27.41
CA SER A 553 -17.18 53.88 -27.63
C SER A 553 -16.64 54.72 -26.47
N SER A 554 -16.46 56.02 -26.68
CA SER A 554 -16.02 56.94 -25.62
C SER A 554 -16.95 56.91 -24.40
N GLU A 555 -18.25 56.71 -24.60
CA GLU A 555 -19.24 56.58 -23.54
C GLU A 555 -19.15 55.23 -22.79
N GLU A 556 -18.85 54.14 -23.50
CA GLU A 556 -18.66 52.81 -22.93
C GLU A 556 -17.37 52.74 -22.11
N MET A 557 -16.27 53.28 -22.64
CA MET A 557 -14.99 53.35 -21.93
C MET A 557 -15.09 54.22 -20.67
N ALA A 558 -15.77 55.37 -20.74
CA ALA A 558 -16.03 56.21 -19.57
C ALA A 558 -16.89 55.48 -18.52
N THR A 559 -17.85 54.67 -18.95
CA THR A 559 -18.72 53.88 -18.06
C THR A 559 -17.93 52.83 -17.29
N ILE A 560 -17.06 52.07 -17.95
CA ILE A 560 -16.18 51.07 -17.29
C ILE A 560 -15.22 51.75 -16.32
N ILE A 561 -14.57 52.85 -16.73
CA ILE A 561 -13.63 53.57 -15.84
C ILE A 561 -14.34 54.15 -14.61
N LEU A 562 -15.58 54.62 -14.75
CA LEU A 562 -16.38 55.11 -13.62
C LEU A 562 -16.75 53.98 -12.65
N LEU A 563 -17.10 52.81 -13.18
CA LEU A 563 -17.40 51.61 -12.40
C LEU A 563 -16.17 51.12 -11.63
N LEU A 564 -15.01 50.98 -12.29
CA LEU A 564 -13.74 50.57 -11.66
C LEU A 564 -13.27 51.57 -10.58
N LYS A 565 -13.51 52.87 -10.78
CA LYS A 565 -13.18 53.91 -9.79
C LYS A 565 -14.22 54.07 -8.67
N GLY A 566 -15.30 53.28 -8.66
CA GLY A 566 -16.38 53.35 -7.68
C GLY A 566 -17.12 54.70 -7.65
N LYS A 567 -17.19 55.40 -8.78
CA LYS A 567 -17.86 56.70 -8.90
C LYS A 567 -19.33 56.54 -9.30
N ASP A 568 -20.15 57.55 -8.98
CA ASP A 568 -21.60 57.50 -9.28
C ASP A 568 -21.89 57.56 -10.79
N LEU A 569 -22.19 56.39 -11.35
CA LEU A 569 -22.50 56.19 -12.76
C LEU A 569 -23.81 56.90 -13.19
N ASN A 570 -24.78 57.04 -12.27
CA ASN A 570 -26.11 57.57 -12.60
C ASN A 570 -26.08 59.02 -13.06
N LYS A 571 -25.11 59.81 -12.58
CA LYS A 571 -24.94 61.20 -12.98
C LYS A 571 -24.48 61.30 -14.43
N TYR A 572 -23.48 60.50 -14.81
CA TYR A 572 -22.93 60.46 -16.16
C TYR A 572 -23.97 59.97 -17.18
N LEU A 573 -24.66 58.85 -16.88
CA LEU A 573 -25.68 58.32 -17.78
C LEU A 573 -26.86 59.28 -18.01
N LYS A 574 -27.26 60.05 -16.98
CA LYS A 574 -28.32 61.06 -17.12
C LYS A 574 -27.89 62.27 -17.94
N GLU A 575 -26.67 62.74 -17.76
CA GLU A 575 -26.12 63.89 -18.52
C GLU A 575 -25.97 63.56 -20.00
N HIS A 576 -25.65 62.30 -20.33
CA HIS A 576 -25.48 61.84 -21.71
C HIS A 576 -26.73 61.15 -22.32
N HIS A 577 -27.86 61.13 -21.61
CA HIS A 577 -29.12 60.50 -22.06
C HIS A 577 -29.02 59.00 -22.38
N LEU A 578 -28.21 58.26 -21.63
CA LEU A 578 -27.91 56.85 -21.87
C LEU A 578 -28.65 55.93 -20.90
N MET A 579 -29.04 54.74 -21.37
CA MET A 579 -29.69 53.71 -20.55
C MET A 579 -28.66 52.69 -20.06
N ALA A 580 -28.57 52.52 -18.73
CA ALA A 580 -27.55 51.68 -18.10
C ALA A 580 -27.50 50.25 -18.64
N ALA A 581 -28.66 49.61 -18.82
CA ALA A 581 -28.75 48.25 -19.34
C ALA A 581 -28.18 48.12 -20.76
N VAL A 582 -28.45 49.09 -21.65
CA VAL A 582 -27.99 49.03 -23.05
C VAL A 582 -26.48 49.18 -23.14
N ILE A 583 -25.91 50.12 -22.38
CA ILE A 583 -24.45 50.33 -22.39
C ILE A 583 -23.72 49.13 -21.82
N ILE A 584 -24.25 48.53 -20.76
CA ILE A 584 -23.60 47.40 -20.11
C ILE A 584 -23.69 46.14 -20.97
N ASP A 585 -24.83 45.91 -21.62
CA ASP A 585 -24.96 44.81 -22.59
C ASP A 585 -23.97 44.99 -23.75
N ASN A 586 -23.84 46.21 -24.29
CA ASN A 586 -22.85 46.50 -25.34
C ASN A 586 -21.40 46.29 -24.87
N ILE A 587 -21.06 46.71 -23.65
CA ILE A 587 -19.73 46.50 -23.06
C ILE A 587 -19.45 45.01 -22.93
N ASN A 588 -20.40 44.26 -22.34
CA ASN A 588 -20.25 42.82 -22.15
C ASN A 588 -20.12 42.09 -23.49
N GLU A 589 -20.91 42.45 -24.50
CA GLU A 589 -20.82 41.86 -25.84
C GLU A 589 -19.46 42.11 -26.48
N LYS A 590 -18.91 43.33 -26.37
CA LYS A 590 -17.61 43.69 -26.95
C LYS A 590 -16.43 43.05 -26.23
N LEU A 591 -16.53 42.87 -24.92
CA LEU A 591 -15.48 42.23 -24.12
C LEU A 591 -15.63 40.70 -24.05
N PHE A 592 -16.72 40.14 -24.58
CA PHE A 592 -16.97 38.69 -24.54
C PHE A 592 -15.91 37.88 -25.28
N ASP A 593 -15.37 38.38 -26.39
CA ASP A 593 -14.34 37.67 -27.15
C ASP A 593 -13.01 37.55 -26.37
N GLU A 594 -12.73 38.49 -25.45
CA GLU A 594 -11.51 38.49 -24.64
C GLU A 594 -11.68 37.67 -23.35
N PHE A 595 -12.79 37.84 -22.64
CA PHE A 595 -13.02 37.21 -21.32
C PHE A 595 -13.80 35.90 -21.39
N GLY A 596 -14.56 35.67 -22.47
CA GLY A 596 -15.43 34.50 -22.62
C GLY A 596 -16.67 34.50 -21.72
N ASP A 597 -16.93 35.60 -21.00
CA ASP A 597 -18.04 35.78 -20.07
C ASP A 597 -18.41 37.27 -19.94
N ASN A 598 -19.54 37.57 -19.29
CA ASN A 598 -19.92 38.93 -18.94
C ASN A 598 -19.01 39.45 -17.83
N VAL A 599 -18.52 40.68 -17.95
CA VAL A 599 -17.60 41.29 -16.98
C VAL A 599 -18.28 42.25 -16.00
N ILE A 600 -19.50 42.72 -16.34
CA ILE A 600 -20.35 43.56 -15.49
C ILE A 600 -21.70 42.87 -15.32
N GLU A 601 -22.16 42.76 -14.07
CA GLU A 601 -23.49 42.24 -13.73
C GLU A 601 -24.34 43.27 -12.95
N PHE A 602 -25.65 43.06 -12.91
CA PHE A 602 -26.54 43.87 -12.09
C PHE A 602 -26.82 43.19 -10.76
N ILE A 603 -26.23 43.70 -9.67
CA ILE A 603 -26.53 43.28 -8.31
C ILE A 603 -27.52 44.27 -7.70
N ASN A 604 -28.75 43.83 -7.41
CA ASN A 604 -29.83 44.69 -6.88
C ASN A 604 -30.11 45.93 -7.75
N ASP A 605 -30.21 45.74 -9.08
CA ASP A 605 -30.37 46.81 -10.09
C ASP A 605 -29.22 47.84 -10.16
N ILE A 606 -28.07 47.53 -9.55
CA ILE A 606 -26.86 48.35 -9.60
C ILE A 606 -25.80 47.63 -10.43
N PRO A 607 -25.26 48.26 -11.47
CA PRO A 607 -24.21 47.65 -12.26
C PRO A 607 -22.91 47.58 -11.47
N THR A 608 -22.36 46.37 -11.39
CA THR A 608 -21.19 46.01 -10.58
C THR A 608 -20.26 45.15 -11.42
N VAL A 609 -18.96 45.47 -11.38
CA VAL A 609 -17.93 44.64 -12.02
C VAL A 609 -17.82 43.32 -11.27
N ILE A 610 -17.75 42.20 -11.98
CA ILE A 610 -17.58 40.88 -11.36
C ILE A 610 -16.17 40.80 -10.76
N GLU A 611 -16.06 40.39 -9.50
CA GLU A 611 -14.82 40.40 -8.71
C GLU A 611 -13.69 39.63 -9.41
N ASP A 612 -14.01 38.52 -10.08
CA ASP A 612 -13.06 37.68 -10.82
C ASP A 612 -12.36 38.39 -12.00
N TYR A 613 -13.00 39.41 -12.59
CA TYR A 613 -12.48 40.17 -13.74
C TYR A 613 -12.00 41.58 -13.36
N GLN A 614 -12.10 41.96 -12.08
CA GLN A 614 -11.79 43.32 -11.65
C GLN A 614 -10.31 43.66 -11.85
N GLU A 615 -9.39 42.78 -11.47
CA GLU A 615 -7.95 43.04 -11.59
C GLU A 615 -7.52 43.18 -13.07
N ASP A 616 -8.06 42.35 -13.95
CA ASP A 616 -7.79 42.39 -15.39
C ASP A 616 -8.36 43.66 -16.05
N LEU A 617 -9.59 44.06 -15.70
CA LEU A 617 -10.19 45.30 -16.19
C LEU A 617 -9.46 46.55 -15.67
N GLU A 618 -8.96 46.52 -14.43
CA GLU A 618 -8.11 47.60 -13.90
C GLU A 618 -6.77 47.68 -14.65
N ASP A 619 -6.13 46.55 -14.94
CA ASP A 619 -4.91 46.50 -15.75
C ASP A 619 -5.15 47.04 -17.17
N MET A 620 -6.29 46.68 -17.76
CA MET A 620 -6.66 47.03 -19.12
C MET A 620 -7.08 48.49 -19.30
N PHE A 621 -7.86 49.05 -18.37
CA PHE A 621 -8.48 50.38 -18.53
C PHE A 621 -7.91 51.46 -17.61
N LEU A 622 -7.13 51.11 -16.58
CA LEU A 622 -6.52 52.08 -15.66
C LEU A 622 -5.00 52.19 -15.81
N LYS A 623 -4.28 51.16 -16.27
CA LYS A 623 -2.83 51.20 -16.52
C LYS A 623 -2.49 51.72 -17.91
N GLY A 624 -2.83 53.00 -18.12
CA GLY A 624 -2.47 53.79 -19.29
C GLY A 624 -2.63 55.30 -19.10
N ALA A 625 -3.12 55.72 -17.94
CA ALA A 625 -3.24 57.12 -17.55
C ALA A 625 -2.47 57.33 -16.24
N ASN A 626 -1.19 57.69 -16.33
CA ASN A 626 -0.27 58.15 -15.26
C ASN A 626 -0.64 57.85 -13.80
#